data_AF-A0A5C5VZD0-F1
#
_entry.id   AF-A0A5C5VZD0-F1
#
_cell.length_a   1.000
_cell.length_b   1.000
_cell.length_c   1.000
_cell.angle_alpha   90.00
_cell.angle_beta   90.00
_cell.angle_gamma   90.00
#
_symmetry.space_group_name_H-M   'P 1'
#
loop_
_entity.id
_entity.type
_entity.pdbx_description
1 polymer ?
#
loop_
_entity_poly.entity_id
_entity_poly.type
_entity_poly.pdbx_seq_one_letter_code
_entity_poly.pdbx_strand_id
1 'polypeptide(L)'
;MKRRYTLVTQIRLEAEVLELRVMLAGDGFKDESVAAPSSVPAVASAVINDEARPWHKLTFDFEGPVTSETATVNPFTDCRLDVSFRHSASGETFVVPGYYAADGDVASTSATSGSVWRTDCAPNETGAWTYTASFRTGSIVAVADTLLAGASAGFFDGETGNL
;
A
#
# COMPACT_ATOMS: atom_id res chain seq x y z
N MET A 1 -5.93 27.13 48.93
CA MET A 1 -6.86 27.66 47.92
C MET A 1 -6.43 27.11 46.57
N LYS A 2 -7.27 26.29 45.94
CA LYS A 2 -6.98 25.56 44.68
C LYS A 2 -7.06 26.51 43.48
N ARG A 3 -6.40 26.09 42.39
CA ARG A 3 -6.80 26.11 40.94
C ARG A 3 -5.67 26.69 40.07
N ARG A 4 -5.36 26.20 38.87
CA ARG A 4 -5.76 25.06 38.01
C ARG A 4 -4.77 25.12 36.83
N TYR A 5 -4.24 23.99 36.38
CA TYR A 5 -3.58 23.88 35.08
C TYR A 5 -4.64 23.92 33.97
N THR A 6 -4.43 24.72 32.93
CA THR A 6 -5.25 24.71 31.71
C THR A 6 -4.35 24.34 30.54
N LEU A 7 -4.50 23.10 30.08
CA LEU A 7 -4.03 22.64 28.77
C LEU A 7 -4.75 23.45 27.69
N VAL A 8 -3.97 24.12 26.84
CA VAL A 8 -4.44 24.76 25.61
C VAL A 8 -3.90 23.93 24.45
N THR A 9 -4.71 23.86 23.40
CA THR A 9 -4.44 23.34 22.03
C THR A 9 -5.16 22.02 21.73
N GLN A 10 -6.49 22.12 21.55
CA GLN A 10 -7.17 21.24 20.58
C GLN A 10 -6.82 21.73 19.18
N ILE A 11 -6.15 20.88 18.40
CA ILE A 11 -5.96 21.05 16.97
C ILE A 11 -7.27 20.63 16.30
N ARG A 12 -7.99 21.60 15.74
CA ARG A 12 -9.16 21.41 14.89
C ARG A 12 -8.67 21.47 13.44
N LEU A 13 -8.62 20.33 12.75
CA LEU A 13 -8.46 20.29 11.30
C LEU A 13 -9.81 20.69 10.67
N GLU A 14 -9.91 21.90 10.15
CA GLU A 14 -10.96 22.26 9.19
C GLU A 14 -10.40 21.93 7.79
N ALA A 15 -11.00 20.95 7.12
CA ALA A 15 -10.72 20.66 5.71
C ALA A 15 -11.55 21.63 4.87
N GLU A 16 -10.91 22.65 4.31
CA GLU A 16 -11.54 23.58 3.36
C GLU A 16 -11.47 22.96 1.95
N VAL A 17 -12.61 22.50 1.45
CA VAL A 17 -12.79 22.00 0.08
C VAL A 17 -12.96 23.21 -0.84
N LEU A 18 -11.95 23.47 -1.67
CA LEU A 18 -11.97 24.56 -2.65
C LEU A 18 -12.68 24.10 -3.94
N GLU A 19 -13.99 24.33 -4.05
CA GLU A 19 -14.75 24.09 -5.28
C GLU A 19 -14.53 25.22 -6.29
N LEU A 20 -13.78 24.93 -7.36
CA LEU A 20 -13.55 25.83 -8.48
C LEU A 20 -14.74 25.78 -9.47
N ARG A 21 -15.61 26.80 -9.47
CA ARG A 21 -16.67 26.94 -10.48
C ARG A 21 -16.10 27.47 -11.81
N VAL A 22 -16.20 26.68 -12.87
CA VAL A 22 -16.07 27.13 -14.27
C VAL A 22 -17.46 27.13 -14.92
N MET A 23 -17.92 28.30 -15.37
CA MET A 23 -19.09 28.44 -16.25
C MET A 23 -18.62 28.55 -17.70
N LEU A 24 -19.00 27.59 -18.55
CA LEU A 24 -19.10 27.80 -20.00
C LEU A 24 -20.36 27.10 -20.53
N ALA A 25 -21.16 27.85 -21.28
CA ALA A 25 -22.38 27.40 -21.94
C ALA A 25 -22.08 26.86 -23.35
N GLY A 26 -22.85 25.87 -23.81
CA GLY A 26 -23.00 25.57 -25.24
C GLY A 26 -23.01 24.09 -25.62
N ASP A 27 -24.22 23.61 -25.95
CA ASP A 27 -24.57 22.60 -26.98
C ASP A 27 -24.01 21.15 -26.94
N GLY A 28 -24.87 20.25 -26.44
CA GLY A 28 -25.30 19.01 -27.11
C GLY A 28 -24.26 18.03 -27.66
N PHE A 29 -23.94 16.98 -26.88
CA PHE A 29 -23.48 15.69 -27.41
C PHE A 29 -24.09 14.53 -26.59
N LYS A 30 -24.51 13.48 -27.30
CA LYS A 30 -25.28 12.33 -26.80
C LYS A 30 -24.40 11.30 -26.08
N ASP A 31 -24.98 10.72 -25.02
CA ASP A 31 -24.83 9.35 -24.50
C ASP A 31 -23.46 8.64 -24.64
N GLU A 32 -22.69 8.64 -23.55
CA GLU A 32 -21.97 7.43 -23.13
C GLU A 32 -21.72 7.49 -21.61
N SER A 33 -22.49 6.70 -20.86
CA SER A 33 -22.30 6.47 -19.44
C SER A 33 -21.01 5.68 -19.21
N VAL A 34 -19.87 6.37 -19.09
CA VAL A 34 -18.66 5.80 -18.48
C VAL A 34 -18.68 6.13 -17.00
N ALA A 35 -19.06 5.13 -16.21
CA ALA A 35 -18.86 5.14 -14.77
C ALA A 35 -17.40 5.47 -14.47
N ALA A 36 -17.19 6.46 -13.59
CA ALA A 36 -15.91 6.63 -12.91
C ALA A 36 -15.48 5.25 -12.35
N PRO A 37 -14.20 4.83 -12.46
CA PRO A 37 -13.77 3.60 -11.82
C PRO A 37 -14.04 3.76 -10.33
N SER A 38 -15.07 3.04 -9.89
CA SER A 38 -15.48 2.99 -8.51
C SER A 38 -14.30 2.37 -7.79
N SER A 39 -13.71 3.12 -6.86
CA SER A 39 -12.66 2.63 -5.97
C SER A 39 -13.22 1.41 -5.24
N VAL A 40 -12.97 0.22 -5.79
CA VAL A 40 -13.11 -1.02 -5.05
C VAL A 40 -12.13 -0.90 -3.89
N PRO A 41 -12.58 -0.99 -2.62
CA PRO A 41 -11.63 -1.09 -1.53
C PRO A 41 -10.77 -2.32 -1.79
N ALA A 42 -9.46 -2.14 -1.88
CA ALA A 42 -8.50 -3.23 -1.85
C ALA A 42 -8.75 -3.97 -0.55
N VAL A 43 -9.29 -5.19 -0.66
CA VAL A 43 -9.45 -6.06 0.49
C VAL A 43 -8.14 -6.81 0.58
N ALA A 44 -7.11 -6.26 1.23
CA ALA A 44 -5.99 -7.07 1.65
C ALA A 44 -6.53 -8.13 2.61
N SER A 45 -6.83 -9.30 2.07
CA SER A 45 -7.13 -10.48 2.85
C SER A 45 -5.80 -10.99 3.37
N ALA A 46 -5.18 -10.26 4.29
CA ALA A 46 -4.14 -10.79 5.15
C ALA A 46 -4.82 -11.81 6.06
N VAL A 47 -4.97 -13.05 5.56
CA VAL A 47 -5.48 -14.18 6.33
C VAL A 47 -4.41 -14.54 7.36
N ILE A 48 -4.45 -13.90 8.53
CA ILE A 48 -3.58 -14.21 9.66
C ILE A 48 -4.42 -15.03 10.62
N ASN A 49 -4.36 -16.36 10.48
CA ASN A 49 -5.11 -17.31 11.29
C ASN A 49 -4.35 -17.82 12.53
N ASP A 50 -3.08 -17.47 12.68
CA ASP A 50 -2.25 -17.87 13.82
C ASP A 50 -1.50 -16.63 14.33
N GLU A 51 -1.49 -16.40 15.64
CA GLU A 51 -0.69 -15.34 16.28
C GLU A 51 0.74 -15.35 15.73
N ALA A 52 1.31 -14.17 15.44
CA ALA A 52 2.66 -14.05 14.91
C ALA A 52 3.67 -14.79 15.80
N ARG A 53 4.21 -15.90 15.30
CA ARG A 53 5.23 -16.71 15.98
C ARG A 53 6.63 -16.30 15.48
N PRO A 54 7.62 -16.22 16.39
CA PRO A 54 9.00 -15.95 16.01
C PRO A 54 9.51 -16.91 14.94
N TRP A 55 10.12 -16.34 13.90
CA TRP A 55 10.82 -17.03 12.82
C TRP A 55 9.93 -17.91 11.93
N HIS A 56 8.60 -17.79 12.04
CA HIS A 56 7.66 -18.39 11.11
C HIS A 56 7.39 -17.45 9.95
N LYS A 57 7.47 -17.98 8.72
CA LYS A 57 7.18 -17.20 7.53
C LYS A 57 5.69 -16.86 7.44
N LEU A 58 5.41 -15.58 7.29
CA LEU A 58 4.11 -15.00 6.98
C LEU A 58 4.21 -14.38 5.58
N THR A 59 3.32 -14.79 4.68
CA THR A 59 3.25 -14.30 3.31
C THR A 59 2.09 -13.31 3.20
N PHE A 60 2.38 -12.14 2.67
CA PHE A 60 1.39 -11.07 2.47
C PHE A 60 1.27 -10.81 0.98
N ASP A 61 0.04 -10.94 0.47
CA ASP A 61 -0.30 -10.63 -0.91
C ASP A 61 -1.10 -9.34 -0.97
N PHE A 62 -0.71 -8.47 -1.89
CA PHE A 62 -1.37 -7.23 -2.20
C PHE A 62 -1.82 -7.24 -3.66
N GLU A 63 -3.02 -6.73 -3.90
CA GLU A 63 -3.55 -6.58 -5.25
C GLU A 63 -3.19 -5.19 -5.80
N GLY A 64 -2.28 -5.18 -6.77
CA GLY A 64 -1.77 -3.97 -7.42
C GLY A 64 -2.20 -3.85 -8.88
N PRO A 65 -1.49 -3.04 -9.68
CA PRO A 65 -1.76 -2.93 -11.10
C PRO A 65 -1.51 -4.27 -11.80
N VAL A 66 -2.39 -4.62 -12.73
CA VAL A 66 -2.13 -5.72 -13.67
C VAL A 66 -0.95 -5.31 -14.56
N THR A 67 0.10 -6.12 -14.56
CA THR A 67 1.32 -5.89 -15.34
C THR A 67 1.89 -7.23 -15.84
N SER A 68 3.07 -7.22 -16.45
CA SER A 68 3.79 -8.39 -16.91
C SER A 68 5.29 -8.20 -16.81
N GLU A 69 6.04 -9.30 -16.87
CA GLU A 69 7.51 -9.30 -16.82
C GLU A 69 8.16 -8.44 -17.92
N THR A 70 7.43 -8.21 -19.02
CA THR A 70 7.88 -7.45 -20.20
C THR A 70 7.11 -6.15 -20.40
N ALA A 71 6.35 -5.69 -19.41
CA ALA A 71 5.61 -4.44 -19.50
C ALA A 71 6.55 -3.24 -19.62
N THR A 72 6.07 -2.18 -20.28
CA THR A 72 6.83 -0.93 -20.47
C THR A 72 7.24 -0.29 -19.13
N VAL A 73 6.32 -0.28 -18.16
CA VAL A 73 6.67 -0.03 -16.75
C VAL A 73 6.99 -1.39 -16.16
N ASN A 74 8.27 -1.70 -16.06
CA ASN A 74 8.69 -3.04 -15.70
C ASN A 74 8.50 -3.25 -14.18
N PRO A 75 7.76 -4.28 -13.74
CA PRO A 75 7.47 -4.47 -12.32
C PRO A 75 8.70 -4.78 -11.46
N PHE A 76 9.81 -5.24 -12.07
CA PHE A 76 11.04 -5.58 -11.37
C PHE A 76 12.02 -4.42 -11.26
N THR A 77 11.95 -3.43 -12.16
CA THR A 77 12.88 -2.29 -12.14
C THR A 77 12.18 -0.98 -11.77
N ASP A 78 10.96 -0.77 -12.23
CA ASP A 78 10.25 0.50 -12.16
C ASP A 78 9.15 0.55 -11.09
N CYS A 79 9.02 -0.52 -10.31
CA CYS A 79 8.16 -0.60 -9.13
C CYS A 79 8.95 -1.05 -7.91
N ARG A 80 8.52 -0.62 -6.73
CA ARG A 80 9.11 -0.99 -5.45
C ARG A 80 8.02 -1.16 -4.41
N LEU A 81 7.98 -2.33 -3.80
CA LEU A 81 7.16 -2.61 -2.62
C LEU A 81 8.10 -2.73 -1.42
N ASP A 82 7.86 -1.93 -0.38
CA ASP A 82 8.46 -2.08 0.93
C ASP A 82 7.35 -2.16 1.98
N VAL A 83 7.41 -3.14 2.88
CA VAL A 83 6.44 -3.26 3.98
C VAL A 83 7.16 -3.04 5.30
N SER A 84 6.74 -2.01 6.01
CA SER A 84 7.25 -1.69 7.35
C SER A 84 6.42 -2.43 8.39
N PHE A 85 7.07 -3.23 9.24
CA PHE A 85 6.42 -3.92 10.35
C PHE A 85 6.84 -3.28 11.66
N ARG A 86 5.91 -3.17 12.62
CA ARG A 86 6.16 -2.60 13.93
C ARG A 86 5.55 -3.45 15.05
N HIS A 87 6.35 -3.82 16.03
CA HIS A 87 5.87 -4.53 17.20
C HIS A 87 5.20 -3.56 18.18
N SER A 88 4.00 -3.90 18.63
CA SER A 88 3.19 -3.00 19.46
C SER A 88 3.78 -2.79 20.85
N ALA A 89 4.42 -3.82 21.44
CA ALA A 89 4.93 -3.77 22.81
C ALA A 89 6.37 -3.24 22.90
N SER A 90 7.29 -3.75 22.08
CA SER A 90 8.70 -3.33 22.10
C SER A 90 8.96 -2.05 21.28
N GLY A 91 8.09 -1.77 20.30
CA GLY A 91 8.31 -0.71 19.32
C GLY A 91 9.35 -1.08 18.25
N GLU A 92 9.87 -2.30 18.23
CA GLU A 92 10.79 -2.77 17.19
C GLU A 92 10.17 -2.58 15.82
N THR A 93 10.97 -2.11 14.85
CA THR A 93 10.51 -1.83 13.49
C THR A 93 11.54 -2.34 12.50
N PHE A 94 11.07 -2.97 11.42
CA PHE A 94 11.91 -3.34 10.29
C PHE A 94 11.14 -3.20 8.98
N VAL A 95 11.89 -3.06 7.88
CA VAL A 95 11.34 -2.93 6.53
C VAL A 95 11.71 -4.18 5.74
N VAL A 96 10.71 -4.81 5.14
CA VAL A 96 10.87 -6.00 4.29
C VAL A 96 10.53 -5.62 2.85
N PRO A 97 11.47 -5.77 1.91
CA PRO A 97 11.17 -5.62 0.49
C PRO A 97 10.17 -6.67 0.02
N GLY A 98 9.24 -6.27 -0.85
CA GLY A 98 8.35 -7.16 -1.58
C GLY A 98 8.80 -7.37 -3.03
N TYR A 99 8.12 -8.27 -3.73
CA TYR A 99 8.37 -8.62 -5.11
C TYR A 99 7.08 -8.79 -5.91
N TYR A 100 7.19 -8.68 -7.23
CA TYR A 100 6.10 -8.99 -8.14
C TYR A 100 5.93 -10.51 -8.27
N ALA A 101 4.71 -10.99 -8.05
CA ALA A 101 4.39 -12.42 -8.00
C ALA A 101 3.40 -12.85 -9.10
N ALA A 102 3.22 -12.03 -10.14
CA ALA A 102 2.30 -12.29 -11.25
C ALA A 102 0.88 -12.65 -10.78
N ASP A 103 0.49 -13.92 -10.86
CA ASP A 103 -0.82 -14.43 -10.45
C ASP A 103 -0.85 -15.03 -9.02
N GLY A 104 0.28 -15.04 -8.32
CA GLY A 104 0.43 -15.57 -6.96
C GLY A 104 0.77 -17.06 -6.89
N ASP A 105 0.70 -17.81 -8.00
CA ASP A 105 1.01 -19.25 -8.11
C ASP A 105 1.88 -19.55 -9.33
N VAL A 106 2.86 -18.68 -9.57
CA VAL A 106 3.79 -18.74 -10.71
C VAL A 106 4.49 -20.09 -10.85
N ALA A 107 4.73 -20.79 -9.73
CA ALA A 107 5.36 -22.10 -9.71
C ALA A 107 4.51 -23.19 -10.40
N SER A 108 3.19 -23.05 -10.37
CA SER A 108 2.26 -24.02 -10.95
C SER A 108 1.77 -23.58 -12.33
N THR A 109 1.61 -22.27 -12.55
CA THR A 109 0.97 -21.71 -13.75
C THR A 109 1.96 -21.23 -14.81
N SER A 110 3.23 -21.01 -14.44
CA SER A 110 4.21 -20.32 -15.30
C SER A 110 3.70 -18.95 -15.79
N ALA A 111 2.86 -18.27 -15.00
CA ALA A 111 2.30 -16.98 -15.36
C ALA A 111 3.38 -15.89 -15.46
N THR A 112 3.39 -15.15 -16.55
CA THR A 112 4.30 -14.01 -16.76
C THR A 112 3.59 -12.66 -16.55
N SER A 113 2.35 -12.67 -16.04
CA SER A 113 1.50 -11.50 -15.88
C SER A 113 0.44 -11.70 -14.79
N GLY A 114 -0.01 -10.61 -14.20
CA GLY A 114 -1.00 -10.58 -13.13
C GLY A 114 -0.86 -9.32 -12.26
N SER A 115 -1.57 -9.30 -11.14
CA SER A 115 -1.67 -8.16 -10.22
C SER A 115 -1.14 -8.43 -8.81
N VAL A 116 -0.55 -9.60 -8.57
CA VAL A 116 -0.12 -9.99 -7.21
C VAL A 116 1.27 -9.45 -6.90
N TRP A 117 1.37 -8.76 -5.76
CA TRP A 117 2.61 -8.31 -5.15
C TRP A 117 2.74 -8.96 -3.80
N ARG A 118 3.92 -9.50 -3.49
CA ARG A 118 4.12 -10.38 -2.33
C ARG A 118 5.26 -9.87 -1.46
N THR A 119 5.10 -9.95 -0.14
CA THR A 119 6.23 -9.89 0.80
C THR A 119 6.19 -11.07 1.76
N ASP A 120 7.37 -11.55 2.14
CA ASP A 120 7.53 -12.66 3.08
C ASP A 120 8.25 -12.12 4.33
N CYS A 121 7.53 -12.10 5.46
CA CYS A 121 8.05 -11.62 6.73
C CYS A 121 8.21 -12.79 7.71
N ALA A 122 9.24 -12.75 8.55
CA ALA A 122 9.40 -13.69 9.65
C ALA A 122 9.68 -12.88 10.93
N PRO A 123 8.63 -12.51 11.70
CA PRO A 123 8.77 -11.71 12.91
C PRO A 123 9.75 -12.36 13.89
N ASN A 124 10.50 -11.57 14.63
CA ASN A 124 11.47 -12.04 15.63
C ASN A 124 10.88 -12.11 17.05
N GLU A 125 9.73 -11.47 17.28
CA GLU A 125 9.01 -11.47 18.56
C GLU A 125 7.58 -12.01 18.41
N THR A 126 7.10 -12.69 19.45
CA THR A 126 5.67 -13.01 19.62
C THR A 126 4.88 -11.76 19.97
N GLY A 127 3.63 -11.67 19.51
CA GLY A 127 2.69 -10.64 19.95
C GLY A 127 2.06 -9.90 18.79
N ALA A 128 1.40 -8.78 19.09
CA ALA A 128 0.69 -7.98 18.10
C ALA A 128 1.65 -7.12 17.30
N TRP A 129 1.61 -7.26 15.98
CA TRP A 129 2.36 -6.41 15.05
C TRP A 129 1.41 -5.58 14.20
N THR A 130 1.86 -4.42 13.76
CA THR A 130 1.21 -3.65 12.70
C THR A 130 2.10 -3.62 11.47
N TYR A 131 1.51 -3.45 10.30
CA TYR A 131 2.26 -3.19 9.08
C TYR A 131 1.79 -1.93 8.36
N THR A 132 2.66 -1.38 7.53
CA THR A 132 2.34 -0.32 6.56
C THR A 132 3.06 -0.62 5.25
N ALA A 133 2.31 -0.76 4.17
CA ALA A 133 2.85 -0.97 2.83
C ALA A 133 3.25 0.38 2.21
N SER A 134 4.38 0.41 1.52
CA SER A 134 4.77 1.48 0.62
C SER A 134 4.97 0.93 -0.78
N PHE A 135 4.21 1.45 -1.73
CA PHE A 135 4.25 1.03 -3.12
C PHE A 135 4.59 2.21 -4.03
N ARG A 136 5.77 2.14 -4.63
CA ARG A 136 6.40 3.23 -5.38
C ARG A 136 6.60 2.83 -6.82
N THR A 137 6.52 3.82 -7.71
CA THR A 137 6.84 3.68 -9.13
C THR A 137 7.75 4.81 -9.63
N GLY A 138 8.63 4.50 -10.57
CA GLY A 138 9.56 5.43 -11.18
C GLY A 138 10.70 4.68 -11.84
N SER A 139 11.41 5.34 -12.76
CA SER A 139 12.51 4.68 -13.49
C SER A 139 13.57 4.13 -12.55
N ILE A 140 13.82 2.82 -12.61
CA ILE A 140 14.85 2.12 -11.82
C ILE A 140 14.65 2.29 -10.29
N VAL A 141 13.42 2.55 -9.84
CA VAL A 141 13.11 2.80 -8.42
C VAL A 141 13.38 1.58 -7.53
N ALA A 142 13.34 0.37 -8.08
CA ALA A 142 13.54 -0.88 -7.35
C ALA A 142 14.90 -0.97 -6.63
N VAL A 143 15.93 -0.29 -7.15
CA VAL A 143 17.31 -0.30 -6.61
C VAL A 143 17.76 1.07 -6.09
N ALA A 144 16.83 2.01 -5.92
CA ALA A 144 17.16 3.33 -5.41
C ALA A 144 17.57 3.28 -3.93
N ASP A 145 18.55 4.11 -3.54
CA ASP A 145 19.06 4.17 -2.16
C ASP A 145 18.04 4.74 -1.15
N THR A 146 17.08 5.54 -1.62
CA THR A 146 16.09 6.20 -0.76
C THR A 146 14.75 5.45 -0.78
N LEU A 147 14.19 5.18 0.40
CA LEU A 147 12.91 4.44 0.55
C LEU A 147 11.73 5.16 -0.14
N LEU A 148 11.78 6.49 -0.23
CA LEU A 148 10.73 7.32 -0.84
C LEU A 148 11.01 7.69 -2.29
N ALA A 149 12.00 7.07 -2.94
CA ALA A 149 12.26 7.27 -4.36
C ALA A 149 11.00 7.03 -5.21
N GLY A 150 10.95 7.70 -6.37
CA GLY A 150 9.79 7.65 -7.25
C GLY A 150 8.55 8.37 -6.69
N ALA A 151 7.40 8.09 -7.29
CA ALA A 151 6.09 8.55 -6.84
C ALA A 151 5.32 7.40 -6.20
N SER A 152 4.24 7.72 -5.48
CA SER A 152 3.25 6.71 -5.09
C SER A 152 2.71 6.04 -6.34
N ALA A 153 2.64 4.72 -6.33
CA ALA A 153 1.99 3.96 -7.39
C ALA A 153 0.47 3.86 -7.18
N GLY A 154 -0.07 4.34 -6.05
CA GLY A 154 -1.47 4.14 -5.66
C GLY A 154 -1.73 2.71 -5.19
N PHE A 155 -2.93 2.19 -5.50
CA PHE A 155 -3.38 0.84 -5.10
C PHE A 155 -3.34 0.65 -3.58
N PHE A 156 -2.38 -0.12 -3.08
CA PHE A 156 -2.18 -0.43 -1.66
C PHE A 156 -1.08 0.44 -1.00
N ASP A 157 -0.55 1.47 -1.69
CA ASP A 157 0.40 2.39 -1.07
C ASP A 157 -0.23 3.08 0.15
N GLY A 158 0.43 2.96 1.31
CA GLY A 158 -0.06 3.45 2.59
C GLY A 158 -1.05 2.51 3.29
N GLU A 159 -1.36 1.33 2.73
CA GLU A 159 -2.23 0.35 3.37
C GLU A 159 -1.63 -0.15 4.70
N THR A 160 -2.48 -0.32 5.72
CA THR A 160 -2.07 -0.76 7.05
C THR A 160 -2.92 -1.92 7.53
N GLY A 161 -2.32 -2.82 8.31
CA GLY A 161 -3.05 -3.89 8.99
C GLY A 161 -2.36 -4.38 10.26
N ASN A 162 -2.95 -5.39 10.90
CA ASN A 162 -2.44 -6.02 12.12
C ASN A 162 -2.12 -7.49 11.87
N LEU A 163 -1.15 -8.04 12.61
CA LEU A 163 -0.80 -9.46 12.68
C LEU A 163 -1.13 -10.02 14.07
#